data_AF-A0AAW7YY90-F1
#
_entry.id   AF-A0AAW7YY90-F1
#
_cell.length_a   1.000
_cell.length_b   1.000
_cell.length_c   1.000
_cell.angle_alpha   90.00
_cell.angle_beta   90.00
_cell.angle_gamma   90.00
#
_symmetry.space_group_name_H-M   'P 1'
#
loop_
_entity.id
_entity.type
_entity.pdbx_description
1 polymer ?
#
loop_
_entity_poly.entity_id
_entity_poly.type
_entity_poly.pdbx_seq_one_letter_code
_entity_poly.pdbx_strand_id
1 'polypeptide(L)'
;SMLIEEQVAEVIIAMVDPNPQVAGRGIGMLEQASIKVRSGLMESAARALNPGFLCRVERKRPFVRLKLAGSIDAKTALSNGESKWITSSYSRSDVQRERARSHA
;
A
#
# COMPACT_ATOMS: atom_id res chain seq x y z
N SER A 1 0.24 7.93 25.71
CA SER A 1 0.74 7.35 24.46
C SER A 1 2.25 7.40 24.54
N MET A 2 2.96 6.37 24.05
CA MET A 2 4.42 6.27 24.19
C MET A 2 5.14 7.57 23.76
N LEU A 3 4.76 8.18 22.63
CA LEU A 3 5.38 9.44 22.18
C LEU A 3 5.20 10.62 23.16
N ILE A 4 4.07 10.70 23.85
CA ILE A 4 3.80 11.73 24.87
C ILE A 4 4.55 11.42 26.16
N GLU A 5 4.54 10.14 26.58
CA GLU A 5 5.24 9.67 27.78
C GLU A 5 6.75 9.91 27.69
N GLU A 6 7.32 9.70 26.50
CA GLU A 6 8.74 9.94 26.20
C GLU A 6 9.08 11.42 25.91
N GLN A 7 8.08 12.33 25.93
CA GLN A 7 8.25 13.77 25.73
C GLN A 7 9.13 14.15 24.51
N VAL A 8 8.89 13.49 23.37
CA VAL A 8 9.64 13.78 22.15
C VAL A 8 9.45 15.24 21.72
N ALA A 9 10.52 15.89 21.26
CA ALA A 9 10.47 17.32 20.91
C ALA A 9 9.63 17.61 19.65
N GLU A 10 9.70 16.73 18.64
CA GLU A 10 9.01 16.90 17.37
C GLU A 10 8.64 15.56 16.74
N VAL A 11 7.43 15.49 16.17
CA VAL A 11 6.93 14.33 15.42
C VAL A 11 6.64 14.75 13.98
N ILE A 12 7.25 14.04 13.03
CA ILE A 12 7.03 14.25 11.59
C ILE A 12 6.19 13.10 11.04
N ILE A 13 5.06 13.44 10.44
CA ILE A 13 4.07 12.48 9.95
C ILE A 13 3.96 12.62 8.43
N ALA A 14 4.21 11.54 7.70
CA ALA A 14 4.24 11.64 6.24
C ALA A 14 2.85 11.87 5.62
N MET A 15 1.82 11.25 6.18
CA MET A 15 0.43 11.41 5.74
C MET A 15 -0.53 11.32 6.93
N VAL A 16 -1.65 12.04 6.86
CA VAL A 16 -2.75 11.89 7.81
C VAL A 16 -3.52 10.61 7.48
N ASP A 17 -3.87 9.81 8.49
CA ASP A 17 -4.69 8.61 8.29
C ASP A 17 -6.06 9.00 7.70
N PRO A 18 -6.44 8.48 6.51
CA PRO A 18 -7.71 8.82 5.87
C PRO A 18 -8.91 8.11 6.50
N ASN A 19 -8.72 7.21 7.47
CA ASN A 19 -9.81 6.54 8.15
C ASN A 19 -10.56 7.55 9.03
N PRO A 20 -11.85 7.85 8.74
CA PRO A 20 -12.60 8.88 9.45
C PRO A 20 -12.76 8.60 10.95
N GLN A 21 -12.59 7.34 11.38
CA GLN A 21 -12.64 6.99 12.80
C GLN A 21 -11.43 7.49 13.58
N VAL A 22 -10.29 7.75 12.93
CA VAL A 22 -9.01 8.10 13.59
C VAL A 22 -8.33 9.34 13.03
N ALA A 23 -8.76 9.82 11.86
CA ALA A 23 -8.17 10.95 11.16
C ALA A 23 -7.90 12.14 12.10
N GLY A 24 -6.63 12.51 12.22
CA GLY A 24 -6.18 13.66 13.01
C GLY A 24 -6.23 13.50 14.54
N ARG A 25 -6.87 12.46 15.10
CA ARG A 25 -6.97 12.32 16.57
C ARG A 25 -5.61 12.23 17.26
N GLY A 26 -4.71 11.41 16.71
CA GLY A 26 -3.35 11.28 17.23
C GLY A 26 -2.52 12.56 17.11
N ILE A 27 -2.74 13.35 16.05
CA ILE A 27 -2.09 14.65 15.86
C ILE A 27 -2.54 15.62 16.95
N GLY A 28 -3.86 15.74 17.15
CA GLY A 28 -4.42 16.60 18.19
C GLY A 28 -3.96 16.21 19.60
N MET A 29 -3.82 14.91 19.91
CA MET A 29 -3.28 14.45 21.19
C MET A 29 -1.83 14.89 21.41
N LEU A 30 -0.99 14.85 20.37
CA LEU A 30 0.41 15.28 20.44
C LEU A 30 0.50 16.81 20.62
N GLU A 31 -0.28 17.56 19.85
CA GLU A 31 -0.32 19.02 19.93
C GLU A 31 -0.82 19.50 21.30
N GLN A 32 -1.85 18.85 21.88
CA GLN A 32 -2.33 19.13 23.24
C GLN A 32 -1.27 18.86 24.32
N ALA A 33 -0.37 17.91 24.07
CA ALA A 33 0.79 17.64 24.93
C ALA A 33 1.96 18.61 24.67
N SER A 34 1.75 19.69 23.90
CA SER A 34 2.78 20.67 23.52
C SER A 34 3.95 20.10 22.70
N ILE A 35 3.74 18.97 22.03
CA ILE A 35 4.73 18.39 21.10
C ILE A 35 4.56 19.07 19.73
N LYS A 36 5.68 19.44 19.10
CA LYS A 36 5.66 20.01 17.75
C LYS A 36 5.31 18.91 16.74
N VAL A 37 4.31 19.14 15.89
CA VAL A 37 3.90 18.18 14.86
C VAL A 37 3.97 18.84 13.48
N ARG A 38 4.48 18.11 12.48
CA ARG A 38 4.38 18.47 11.06
C ARG A 38 3.84 17.29 10.28
N SER A 39 2.87 17.53 9.41
CA SER A 39 2.22 16.50 8.60
C SER A 39 2.26 16.80 7.09
N GLY A 40 2.03 15.79 6.26
CA GLY A 40 1.95 15.92 4.80
C GLY A 40 3.31 15.90 4.07
N LEU A 41 4.41 15.73 4.81
CA LEU A 41 5.75 15.66 4.22
C LEU A 41 5.95 14.32 3.52
N MET A 42 6.28 14.33 2.23
CA MET A 42 6.40 13.12 1.41
C MET A 42 5.10 12.29 1.33
N GLU A 43 3.94 12.92 1.46
CA GLU A 43 2.64 12.23 1.44
C GLU A 43 2.46 11.33 0.22
N SER A 44 2.85 11.80 -0.97
CA SER A 44 2.76 11.01 -2.21
C SER A 44 3.52 9.67 -2.10
N ALA A 45 4.73 9.69 -1.54
CA ALA A 45 5.54 8.48 -1.35
C ALA A 45 4.92 7.56 -0.28
N ALA A 46 4.46 8.12 0.84
CA ALA A 46 3.79 7.35 1.89
C ALA A 46 2.50 6.68 1.38
N ARG A 47 1.75 7.37 0.51
CA ARG A 47 0.56 6.82 -0.12
C ARG A 47 0.89 5.69 -1.09
N ALA A 48 1.98 5.80 -1.86
CA ALA A 48 2.44 4.76 -2.77
C ALA A 48 2.83 3.45 -2.05
N LEU A 49 3.22 3.52 -0.77
CA LEU A 49 3.50 2.33 0.05
C LEU A 49 2.23 1.55 0.43
N ASN A 50 1.07 2.22 0.48
CA ASN A 50 -0.16 1.68 1.08
C ASN A 50 -1.39 1.63 0.14
N PRO A 51 -1.26 1.23 -1.15
CA PRO A 51 -2.36 1.34 -2.11
C PRO A 51 -3.59 0.48 -1.73
N GLY A 52 -3.36 -0.69 -1.13
CA GLY A 52 -4.42 -1.59 -0.68
C GLY A 52 -5.27 -1.00 0.45
N PHE A 53 -4.61 -0.50 1.49
CA PHE A 53 -5.26 0.14 2.64
C PHE A 53 -6.03 1.38 2.19
N LEU A 54 -5.39 2.28 1.44
CA LEU A 54 -6.01 3.52 0.97
C LEU A 54 -7.24 3.27 0.11
N CYS A 55 -7.16 2.32 -0.83
CA CYS A 55 -8.32 1.98 -1.67
C CYS A 55 -9.50 1.47 -0.82
N ARG A 56 -9.23 0.63 0.19
CA ARG A 56 -10.27 0.11 1.09
C ARG A 56 -10.88 1.22 1.95
N VAL A 57 -10.07 2.12 2.48
CA VAL A 57 -10.55 3.19 3.38
C VAL A 57 -11.28 4.29 2.62
N GLU A 58 -10.70 4.80 1.53
CA GLU A 58 -11.22 5.96 0.79
C GLU A 58 -12.31 5.56 -0.22
N ARG A 59 -12.08 4.48 -0.98
CA ARG A 59 -12.98 4.07 -2.07
C ARG A 59 -13.95 2.96 -1.67
N LYS A 60 -13.84 2.42 -0.45
CA LYS A 60 -14.65 1.28 0.05
C LYS A 60 -14.61 0.06 -0.85
N ARG A 61 -13.48 -0.15 -1.54
CA ARG A 61 -13.29 -1.26 -2.49
C ARG A 61 -11.86 -1.82 -2.36
N PRO A 62 -11.63 -3.11 -2.65
CA PRO A 62 -10.29 -3.66 -2.66
C PRO A 62 -9.44 -3.02 -3.77
N PHE A 63 -8.13 -2.92 -3.54
CA PHE A 63 -7.18 -2.60 -4.60
C PHE A 63 -6.94 -3.85 -5.43
N VAL A 64 -7.29 -3.79 -6.72
CA VAL A 64 -7.21 -4.94 -7.62
C VAL A 64 -5.98 -4.82 -8.51
N ARG A 65 -5.14 -5.85 -8.50
CA ARG A 65 -4.03 -6.02 -9.46
C ARG A 65 -4.39 -7.13 -10.44
N LEU A 66 -4.35 -6.84 -11.73
CA LEU A 66 -4.47 -7.85 -12.79
C LEU A 66 -3.07 -8.25 -13.24
N LYS A 67 -2.76 -9.55 -13.18
CA LYS A 67 -1.55 -10.12 -13.78
C LYS A 67 -1.93 -10.97 -14.97
N LEU A 68 -1.27 -10.72 -16.11
CA LEU A 68 -1.38 -11.53 -17.32
C LEU A 68 -0.02 -12.09 -17.72
N ALA A 69 0.01 -13.26 -18.36
CA ALA A 69 1.18 -13.77 -19.07
C ALA A 69 0.73 -14.34 -20.41
N GLY A 70 1.42 -13.97 -21.48
CA GLY A 70 1.16 -14.47 -22.82
C GLY A 70 2.40 -14.38 -23.71
N SER A 71 2.30 -14.97 -24.89
CA SER A 71 3.28 -14.83 -25.98
C SER A 71 3.25 -13.42 -26.58
N ILE A 72 4.21 -13.13 -27.48
CA ILE A 72 4.31 -11.83 -28.14
C ILE A 72 3.08 -11.48 -28.99
N ASP A 73 2.38 -12.50 -29.51
CA ASP A 73 1.10 -12.40 -30.22
C ASP A 73 -0.11 -12.55 -29.28
N ALA A 74 0.09 -12.32 -27.98
CA ALA A 74 -0.92 -12.27 -26.93
C ALA A 74 -1.70 -13.57 -26.67
N LYS A 75 -1.11 -14.74 -26.93
CA LYS A 75 -1.72 -16.05 -26.60
C LYS A 75 -1.33 -16.50 -25.20
N THR A 76 -2.28 -17.10 -24.48
CA THR A 76 -2.08 -17.65 -23.13
C THR A 76 -2.00 -19.17 -23.09
N ALA A 77 -2.24 -19.82 -24.24
CA ALA A 77 -2.16 -21.24 -24.47
C ALA A 77 -2.07 -21.49 -25.99
N LEU A 78 -1.62 -22.68 -26.38
CA LEU A 78 -1.81 -23.23 -27.72
C LEU A 78 -3.30 -23.51 -27.98
N SER A 79 -3.68 -23.74 -29.24
CA SER A 79 -5.07 -24.07 -29.63
C SER A 79 -5.59 -25.37 -29.00
N ASN A 80 -4.67 -26.28 -28.65
CA ASN A 80 -4.97 -27.52 -27.92
C ASN A 80 -5.05 -27.34 -26.39
N GLY A 81 -4.90 -26.11 -25.86
CA GLY A 81 -4.97 -25.79 -24.43
C GLY A 81 -3.66 -25.93 -23.65
N GLU A 82 -2.57 -26.41 -24.27
CA GLU A 82 -1.27 -26.47 -23.61
C GLU A 82 -0.71 -25.07 -23.34
N SER A 83 -0.32 -24.82 -22.09
CA SER A 83 0.04 -23.47 -21.61
C SER A 83 1.23 -23.46 -20.64
N LYS A 84 1.92 -24.60 -20.50
CA LYS A 84 3.03 -24.70 -19.56
C LYS A 84 4.21 -23.86 -20.03
N TRP A 85 4.60 -22.93 -19.17
CA TRP A 85 5.86 -22.19 -19.23
C TRP A 85 6.04 -21.26 -20.44
N ILE A 86 4.97 -20.56 -20.82
CA ILE A 86 5.03 -19.45 -21.80
C ILE A 86 6.00 -18.33 -21.34
N THR A 87 6.05 -18.06 -20.04
CA THR A 87 6.95 -17.05 -19.44
C THR A 87 8.05 -17.71 -18.62
N SER A 88 9.20 -17.05 -18.50
CA SER A 88 10.39 -17.55 -17.81
C SER A 88 10.20 -17.83 -16.31
N SER A 89 11.13 -18.55 -15.68
CA SER A 89 11.18 -18.73 -14.22
C SER A 89 11.28 -17.40 -13.47
N TYR A 90 12.00 -16.41 -14.02
CA TYR A 90 12.11 -15.07 -13.42
C TYR A 90 10.75 -14.38 -13.34
N SER A 91 9.97 -14.39 -14.43
CA SER A 91 8.61 -13.84 -14.46
C SER A 91 7.68 -14.54 -13.46
N ARG A 92 7.89 -15.84 -13.21
CA ARG A 92 7.12 -16.61 -12.23
C ARG A 92 7.57 -16.35 -10.78
N SER A 93 8.82 -15.96 -10.56
CA SER A 93 9.28 -15.49 -9.25
C SER A 93 8.71 -14.10 -8.93
N ASP A 94 8.66 -13.21 -9.93
CA ASP A 94 8.09 -11.87 -9.77
C ASP A 94 6.63 -11.90 -9.32
N VAL A 95 5.80 -12.76 -9.91
CA VAL A 95 4.39 -12.89 -9.48
C VAL A 95 4.24 -13.39 -8.03
N GLN A 96 5.23 -14.08 -7.46
CA GLN A 96 5.18 -14.44 -6.04
C GLN A 96 5.33 -13.22 -5.13
N ARG A 97 6.11 -12.21 -5.55
CA ARG A 97 6.19 -10.93 -4.82
C ARG A 97 4.84 -10.20 -4.85
N GLU A 98 4.19 -10.19 -6.01
CA GLU A 98 2.86 -9.56 -6.14
C GLU A 98 1.79 -10.28 -5.31
N ARG A 99 1.86 -11.63 -5.22
CA ARG A 99 1.01 -12.42 -4.32
C ARG A 99 1.25 -12.08 -2.85
N ALA A 100 2.50 -11.99 -2.41
CA ALA A 100 2.83 -11.62 -1.03
C ALA A 100 2.33 -10.21 -0.65
N ARG A 101 2.18 -9.31 -1.63
CA ARG A 101 1.66 -7.95 -1.47
C ARG A 101 0.13 -7.84 -1.61
N SER A 102 -0.57 -8.95 -1.77
CA SER A 102 -2.01 -9.00 -2.06
C SER A 102 -2.71 -9.98 -1.11
N HIS A 103 -3.73 -9.52 -0.41
CA HIS A 103 -4.63 -10.37 0.38
C HIS A 103 -5.98 -10.45 -0.34
N ALA A 104 -6.61 -11.63 -0.34
CA ALA A 104 -7.90 -11.89 -0.97
C ALA A 104 -9.00 -12.04 0.08
#